data_AF-A0A836XKL8-F1
#
_entry.id   AF-A0A836XKL8-F1
#
_cell.length_a   1.000
_cell.length_b   1.000
_cell.length_c   1.000
_cell.angle_alpha   90.00
_cell.angle_beta   90.00
_cell.angle_gamma   90.00
#
_symmetry.space_group_name_H-M   'P 1'
#
loop_
_entity.id
_entity.type
_entity.pdbx_description
1 polymer ?
#
loop_
_entity_poly.entity_id
_entity_poly.type
_entity_poly.pdbx_seq_one_letter_code
_entity_poly.pdbx_strand_id
1 'polypeptide(L)' 'MDEEQRFAFATWGFLTVEDALSSEQVADLKATVDEKGPDLPSQHEAIEAIEAYFVENDAAFEPFDPEATW' A
#
# COMPACT_ATOMS: atom_id res chain seq x y z
N MET A 1 -17.32 0.45 -11.41
CA MET A 1 -17.94 0.22 -10.11
C MET A 1 -19.39 0.65 -10.20
N ASP A 2 -20.31 -0.30 -10.09
CA ASP A 2 -21.75 -0.02 -10.09
C ASP A 2 -22.25 0.40 -8.69
N GLU A 3 -23.55 0.64 -8.58
CA GLU A 3 -24.18 1.18 -7.37
C GLU A 3 -24.26 0.17 -6.22
N GLU A 4 -24.42 -1.10 -6.55
CA GLU A 4 -24.46 -2.21 -5.60
C GLU A 4 -23.07 -2.46 -5.01
N GLN A 5 -22.04 -2.42 -5.86
CA GLN A 5 -20.65 -2.48 -5.43
C GLN A 5 -20.28 -1.30 -4.54
N ARG A 6 -20.74 -0.08 -4.87
CA ARG A 6 -20.54 1.12 -4.03
C ARG A 6 -21.19 0.95 -2.66
N PHE A 7 -22.41 0.42 -2.62
CA PHE A 7 -23.12 0.14 -1.36
C PHE A 7 -22.40 -0.93 -0.52
N ALA A 8 -21.97 -2.03 -1.15
CA ALA A 8 -21.23 -3.10 -0.48
C ALA A 8 -19.93 -2.59 0.14
N PHE A 9 -19.14 -1.81 -0.61
CA PHE A 9 -17.93 -1.19 -0.09
C PHE A 9 -18.22 -0.20 1.05
N ALA A 10 -19.24 0.64 0.92
CA ALA A 10 -19.62 1.58 1.97
C ALA A 10 -20.13 0.88 3.25
N THR A 11 -20.72 -0.32 3.11
CA THR A 11 -21.29 -1.09 4.23
C THR A 11 -20.23 -1.92 4.95
N TRP A 12 -19.34 -2.58 4.20
CA TRP A 12 -18.39 -3.55 4.76
C TRP A 12 -16.95 -3.04 4.81
N GLY A 13 -16.65 -1.92 4.16
CA GLY A 13 -15.30 -1.35 4.07
C GLY A 13 -14.38 -2.08 3.08
N PHE A 14 -14.86 -3.15 2.43
CA PHE A 14 -14.15 -3.90 1.40
C PHE A 14 -15.14 -4.44 0.36
N LEU A 15 -14.62 -4.79 -0.82
CA LEU A 15 -15.39 -5.37 -1.92
C LEU A 15 -14.59 -6.51 -2.54
N THR A 16 -15.24 -7.66 -2.75
CA THR A 16 -14.67 -8.77 -3.52
C THR A 16 -15.19 -8.70 -4.95
N VAL A 17 -14.27 -8.71 -5.92
CA VAL A 17 -14.60 -8.71 -7.35
C VAL A 17 -13.99 -9.97 -7.95
N GLU A 18 -14.84 -10.88 -8.42
CA GLU A 18 -14.42 -12.08 -9.15
C GLU A 18 -13.86 -11.68 -10.52
N ASP A 19 -12.82 -12.38 -10.96
CA ASP A 19 -12.13 -12.13 -12.25
C ASP A 19 -11.68 -10.66 -12.44
N ALA A 20 -11.37 -9.96 -11.34
CA ALA A 20 -10.85 -8.59 -11.39
C ALA A 20 -9.55 -8.47 -12.19
N LEU A 21 -8.79 -9.56 -12.28
CA LEU A 21 -7.61 -9.72 -13.12
C LEU A 21 -7.79 -10.94 -14.00
N SER A 22 -7.39 -10.84 -15.27
CA SER A 22 -7.29 -12.00 -16.14
C SER A 22 -6.17 -12.94 -15.68
N SER A 23 -6.22 -14.21 -16.08
CA SER A 23 -5.16 -15.17 -15.75
C SER A 23 -3.78 -14.75 -16.29
N GLU A 24 -3.73 -14.03 -17.41
CA GLU A 24 -2.50 -13.45 -17.98
C GLU A 24 -1.94 -12.34 -17.08
N GLN A 25 -2.79 -11.42 -16.61
CA GLN A 25 -2.38 -10.36 -15.68
C GLN A 25 -1.90 -10.94 -14.35
N VAL A 26 -2.52 -12.02 -13.87
CA VAL A 26 -2.05 -12.73 -12.67
C VAL A 26 -0.68 -13.36 -12.90
N ALA A 27 -0.45 -13.96 -14.08
CA ALA A 27 0.84 -14.57 -14.42
C ALA A 27 1.96 -13.52 -14.52
N ASP A 28 1.70 -12.38 -15.16
CA ASP A 28 2.66 -11.28 -15.29
C ASP A 28 2.97 -10.63 -13.93
N LEU A 29 1.95 -10.43 -13.09
CA LEU A 29 2.13 -9.93 -11.73
C LEU A 29 2.95 -10.91 -10.90
N LYS A 30 2.68 -12.21 -11.02
CA LYS A 30 3.46 -13.25 -10.33
C LYS A 30 4.91 -13.25 -10.80
N ALA A 31 5.18 -13.15 -12.10
CA ALA A 31 6.54 -13.08 -12.62
C ALA A 31 7.30 -11.86 -12.08
N THR A 32 6.62 -10.71 -12.01
CA THR A 32 7.19 -9.48 -11.44
C THR A 32 7.49 -9.63 -9.95
N VAL A 33 6.60 -10.25 -9.18
CA VAL A 33 6.80 -10.53 -7.75
C VAL A 33 7.89 -11.58 -7.54
N ASP A 34 8.00 -12.60 -8.38
CA ASP A 34 9.06 -13.60 -8.28
C ASP A 34 10.44 -12.99 -8.62
N GLU A 35 10.51 -12.02 -9.55
CA GLU A 35 11.75 -11.31 -9.91
C GLU A 35 12.14 -10.25 -8.87
N LYS A 36 11.20 -9.40 -8.46
CA LYS A 36 11.46 -8.22 -7.61
C LYS A 36 11.17 -8.45 -6.14
N GLY A 37 10.42 -9.49 -5.79
CA GLY A 37 10.05 -9.81 -4.40
C GLY A 37 11.24 -9.86 -3.43
N PRO A 38 12.40 -10.42 -3.81
CA PRO A 38 13.61 -10.37 -2.97
C PRO A 38 14.22 -8.98 -2.82
N ASP A 39 14.00 -8.08 -3.78
CA ASP A 39 14.55 -6.71 -3.81
C ASP A 39 13.56 -5.67 -3.26
N LEU A 40 12.31 -6.06 -3.04
CA LEU A 40 11.32 -5.20 -2.38
C LEU A 40 11.64 -5.19 -0.89
N PRO A 41 11.95 -4.01 -0.30
CA PRO A 41 12.17 -3.93 1.13
C PRO A 41 10.94 -4.50 1.82
N SER A 42 11.17 -5.42 2.74
CA SER A 42 10.10 -5.90 3.60
C SER A 42 9.48 -4.69 4.32
N GLN A 43 8.19 -4.76 4.65
CA GLN A 43 7.57 -3.68 5.44
C GLN A 43 8.33 -3.44 6.74
N HIS A 44 8.99 -4.47 7.28
CA HIS A 44 9.84 -4.36 8.45
C HIS A 44 11.10 -3.53 8.19
N GLU A 45 11.86 -3.84 7.13
CA GLU A 45 13.05 -3.05 6.74
C GLU A 45 12.70 -1.61 6.39
N ALA A 46 11.53 -1.38 5.77
CA ALA A 46 11.04 -0.04 5.49
C ALA A 46 10.76 0.74 6.80
N ILE A 47 10.19 0.08 7.82
CA ILE A 47 9.96 0.69 9.14
C ILE A 47 11.29 0.98 9.84
N GLU A 48 12.24 0.05 9.83
CA GLU A 48 13.56 0.25 10.44
C GLU A 48 14.33 1.40 9.77
N ALA A 49 14.27 1.51 8.44
CA ALA A 49 14.90 2.62 7.71
C ALA A 49 14.27 3.98 8.05
N ILE A 50 12.95 4.01 8.24
CA ILE A 50 12.22 5.21 8.68
C ILE A 50 12.64 5.58 10.11
N GLU A 51 12.67 4.62 11.03
CA GLU A 51 13.10 4.84 12.42
C GLU A 51 14.55 5.33 12.50
N ALA A 52 15.46 4.71 11.74
CA ALA A 52 16.86 5.13 11.66
C ALA A 52 17.00 6.57 11.17
N TYR A 53 16.23 6.97 10.15
CA TYR A 53 16.21 8.34 9.65
C TYR A 53 15.79 9.35 10.72
N PHE A 54 14.73 9.07 11.50
CA PHE A 54 14.30 9.95 12.57
C PHE A 54 15.36 10.11 13.68
N VAL A 55 16.05 9.01 14.03
CA VAL A 55 17.14 9.03 15.02
C VAL A 55 18.36 9.80 14.52
N GLU A 56 18.82 9.55 13.29
CA GLU A 56 20.01 10.21 12.72
C GLU A 56 19.84 11.72 12.54
N ASN A 57 18.61 12.16 12.24
CA ASN A 57 18.33 13.56 11.94
C ASN A 57 17.77 14.35 13.14
N ASP A 58 17.69 13.74 14.33
CA ASP A 58 17.02 14.29 15.53
C ASP A 58 15.63 14.87 15.18
N ALA A 59 14.94 14.20 14.26
CA ALA A 59 13.68 14.65 13.70
C ALA A 59 12.54 14.08 14.55
N ALA A 60 11.61 14.95 14.96
CA ALA A 60 10.36 14.49 15.56
C ALA A 60 9.42 13.99 14.46
N PHE A 61 8.70 12.90 14.73
CA PHE A 61 7.54 12.55 13.92
C PHE A 61 6.46 13.62 14.13
N GLU A 62 6.36 14.56 13.19
CA GLU A 62 5.28 15.53 13.13
C GLU A 62 4.14 14.94 12.28
N PRO A 63 2.95 14.70 12.87
CA PRO A 63 1.78 14.30 12.09
C PRO A 63 1.50 15.34 11.01
N PHE A 64 1.16 14.89 9.81
CA PHE A 64 0.75 15.78 8.74
C PHE A 64 -0.49 16.59 9.18
N ASP A 65 -0.32 17.92 9.33
CA ASP A 65 -1.41 18.86 9.56
C ASP A 65 -1.88 19.42 8.20
N PRO A 66 -3.04 18.99 7.69
CA PRO A 66 -3.57 19.47 6.41
C PRO A 66 -4.01 20.94 6.46
N GLU A 67 -4.13 21.54 7.65
CA GLU A 67 -4.53 22.94 7.84
C GLU A 67 -3.32 23.88 8.06
N ALA A 68 -2.10 23.34 8.08
CA ALA A 68 -0.88 24.14 8.15
C ALA A 68 -0.76 25.03 6.91
N THR A 69 -0.97 26.33 7.12
CA THR A 69 -0.80 27.35 6.09
C THR A 69 0.67 27.73 6.00
N TRP A 70 1.27 27.47 4.84
CA TRP A 70 2.63 27.83 4.46
C TRP A 70 2.76 29.31 4.09
#